data_AF-A0A8J1LU60-F1
#
_entry.id   AF-A0A8J1LU60-F1
#
_cell.length_a   1.000
_cell.length_b   1.000
_cell.length_c   1.000
_cell.angle_alpha   90.00
_cell.angle_beta   90.00
_cell.angle_gamma   90.00
#
_symmetry.space_group_name_H-M   'P 1'
#
loop_
_entity.id
_entity.type
_entity.pdbx_description
1 polymer ?
#
loop_
_entity_poly.entity_id
_entity_poly.type
_entity_poly.pdbx_seq_one_letter_code
_entity_poly.pdbx_strand_id
1 'polypeptide(L)'
;MFRVAHYKDDIIILESPVSVEPFYVVLENPTFSPVGVIKLKPLRNILRRKIPTHGIVMLYSRYKTGYTIHLYLMPHDLSLKQAVHNKETGNCFYWVDKPYWNTIIHTRRIYTVEGPEEAEINPKELELRLDDKSELYNYSEIYLKKIEDNILLKLTCRDDDKLT
;
A
#
# COMPACT_ATOMS: atom_id res chain seq x y z
N MET A 1 22.15 20.88 -2.89
CA MET A 1 21.15 21.83 -2.35
C MET A 1 19.77 21.26 -2.64
N PHE A 2 18.94 21.05 -1.62
CA PHE A 2 17.59 20.51 -1.79
C PHE A 2 16.67 21.57 -2.42
N ARG A 3 15.79 21.18 -3.35
CA ARG A 3 14.84 22.08 -4.01
C ARG A 3 13.49 21.41 -4.19
N VAL A 4 12.42 22.18 -4.05
CA VAL A 4 11.04 21.75 -4.24
C VAL A 4 10.54 22.26 -5.59
N ALA A 5 10.13 21.35 -6.47
CA ALA A 5 9.47 21.71 -7.71
C ALA A 5 7.96 21.78 -7.49
N HIS A 6 7.31 22.88 -7.87
CA HIS A 6 5.86 23.01 -7.82
C HIS A 6 5.32 23.79 -9.03
N TYR A 7 4.01 23.66 -9.30
CA TYR A 7 3.36 24.38 -10.39
C TYR A 7 2.71 25.68 -9.89
N LYS A 8 2.81 26.73 -10.71
CA LYS A 8 2.12 28.01 -10.54
C LYS A 8 1.90 28.63 -11.93
N ASP A 9 0.73 29.19 -12.19
CA ASP A 9 0.43 29.92 -13.44
C ASP A 9 0.92 29.18 -14.71
N ASP A 10 0.62 27.87 -14.78
CA ASP A 10 1.01 26.95 -15.85
C ASP A 10 2.50 26.64 -16.03
N ILE A 11 3.39 27.21 -15.21
CA ILE A 11 4.85 26.95 -15.21
C ILE A 11 5.31 26.13 -14.01
N ILE A 12 6.47 25.47 -14.14
CA ILE A 12 7.17 24.78 -13.03
C ILE A 12 8.13 25.77 -12.38
N ILE A 13 8.00 25.96 -11.07
CA ILE A 13 8.88 26.77 -10.23
C ILE A 13 9.72 25.84 -9.36
N LEU A 14 11.00 26.19 -9.19
CA LEU A 14 11.96 25.45 -8.38
C LEU A 14 12.34 26.27 -7.15
N GLU A 15 11.69 26.03 -6.02
CA GLU A 15 11.81 26.79 -4.78
C GLU A 15 12.83 26.13 -3.82
N SER A 16 13.56 26.96 -3.07
CA SER A 16 14.44 26.48 -2.01
C SER A 16 13.69 26.47 -0.68
N PRO A 17 13.67 25.35 0.06
CA PRO A 17 12.99 25.29 1.34
C PRO A 17 13.72 26.12 2.39
N VAL A 18 12.96 26.64 3.35
CA VAL A 18 13.46 27.36 4.52
C VAL A 18 14.13 26.39 5.49
N SER A 19 13.57 25.19 5.66
CA SER A 19 14.23 24.08 6.38
C SER A 19 13.93 22.73 5.75
N VAL A 20 14.84 21.77 5.97
CA VAL A 20 14.70 20.37 5.55
C VAL A 20 14.74 19.52 6.81
N GLU A 21 13.61 18.93 7.16
CA GLU A 21 13.44 18.03 8.29
C GLU A 21 13.57 16.57 7.83
N PRO A 22 13.74 15.59 8.73
CA PRO A 22 13.92 14.18 8.34
C PRO A 22 12.81 13.61 7.47
N PHE A 23 11.58 14.13 7.58
CA PHE A 23 10.40 13.59 6.88
C PHE A 23 9.60 14.64 6.08
N TYR A 24 9.98 15.91 6.14
CA TYR A 24 9.27 16.98 5.43
C TYR A 24 10.17 18.20 5.18
N VAL A 25 9.69 19.15 4.38
CA VAL A 25 10.38 20.42 4.12
C VAL A 25 9.45 21.57 4.44
N VAL A 26 10.02 22.68 4.90
CA VAL A 26 9.27 23.89 5.24
C VAL A 26 9.45 24.91 4.12
N LEU A 27 8.34 25.38 3.56
CA LEU A 27 8.28 26.50 2.63
C LEU A 27 7.53 27.64 3.32
N GLU A 28 8.04 28.86 3.22
CA GLU A 28 7.42 30.03 3.84
C GLU A 28 6.47 30.71 2.85
N ASN A 29 5.19 30.76 3.18
CA ASN A 29 4.13 31.34 2.32
C ASN A 29 4.13 30.81 0.88
N PRO A 30 4.19 29.48 0.66
CA PRO A 30 4.24 28.94 -0.69
C PRO A 30 2.93 29.20 -1.43
N THR A 31 3.03 29.58 -2.70
CA THR A 31 1.87 29.67 -3.59
C THR A 31 1.86 28.49 -4.54
N PHE A 32 0.89 27.59 -4.36
CA PHE A 32 0.72 26.40 -5.20
C PHE A 32 -0.47 26.54 -6.13
N SER A 33 -0.33 26.07 -7.36
CA SER A 33 -1.45 25.83 -8.26
C SER A 33 -1.83 24.35 -8.27
N PRO A 34 -3.12 23.99 -8.06
CA PRO A 34 -3.60 22.62 -8.18
C PRO A 34 -3.50 22.10 -9.62
N VAL A 35 -3.25 22.98 -10.61
CA VAL A 35 -3.02 22.62 -12.01
C VAL A 35 -1.88 21.61 -12.15
N GLY A 36 -0.86 21.66 -11.29
CA GLY A 36 0.18 20.64 -11.29
C GLY A 36 -0.37 19.23 -11.06
N VAL A 37 -1.29 19.07 -10.10
CA VAL A 37 -1.96 17.79 -9.82
C VAL A 37 -2.80 17.34 -11.02
N ILE A 38 -3.44 18.28 -11.74
CA ILE A 38 -4.26 18.01 -12.92
C ILE A 38 -3.40 17.64 -14.14
N LYS A 39 -2.29 18.35 -14.41
CA LYS A 39 -1.34 18.07 -15.50
C LYS A 39 -0.51 16.81 -15.24
N LEU A 40 -0.33 16.41 -13.98
CA LEU A 40 0.24 15.12 -13.63
C LEU A 40 -0.72 13.96 -13.93
N LYS A 41 -2.04 14.17 -14.03
CA LYS A 41 -3.02 13.11 -14.34
C LYS A 41 -2.70 12.34 -15.63
N PRO A 42 -2.43 12.99 -16.79
CA PRO A 42 -2.06 12.27 -18.01
C PRO A 42 -0.67 11.60 -17.92
N LEU A 43 0.26 12.12 -17.12
CA LEU A 43 1.56 11.48 -16.85
C LEU A 43 1.50 10.42 -15.74
N ARG A 44 0.36 10.22 -15.07
CA ARG A 44 0.21 9.30 -13.90
C ARG A 44 0.71 7.91 -14.21
N ASN A 45 0.41 7.39 -15.39
CA ASN A 45 0.82 6.03 -15.76
C ASN A 45 2.35 5.88 -15.83
N ILE A 46 3.07 6.95 -16.18
CA ILE A 46 4.54 6.95 -16.34
C ILE A 46 5.23 7.30 -15.02
N LEU A 47 4.73 8.30 -14.27
CA LEU A 47 5.33 8.71 -12.98
C LEU A 47 5.00 7.76 -11.83
N ARG A 48 3.79 7.20 -11.74
CA ARG A 48 3.48 6.13 -10.75
C ARG A 48 4.28 4.86 -11.04
N ARG A 49 4.50 4.61 -12.35
CA ARG A 49 5.53 3.76 -12.96
C ARG A 49 6.91 3.86 -12.31
N LYS A 50 7.28 4.97 -11.67
CA LYS A 50 8.68 5.28 -11.32
C LYS A 50 8.95 5.69 -9.87
N ILE A 51 7.95 5.88 -9.02
CA ILE A 51 8.15 6.31 -7.62
C ILE A 51 7.80 5.19 -6.62
N PRO A 52 8.75 4.69 -5.81
CA PRO A 52 8.46 3.76 -4.74
C PRO A 52 7.58 4.44 -3.69
N THR A 53 6.39 3.87 -3.44
CA THR A 53 5.47 4.36 -2.40
C THR A 53 5.47 3.40 -1.22
N HIS A 54 5.36 3.92 0.00
CA HIS A 54 5.24 3.13 1.21
C HIS A 54 3.83 2.54 1.32
N GLY A 55 3.76 1.22 1.48
CA GLY A 55 2.55 0.48 1.75
C GLY A 55 2.55 -0.15 3.14
N ILE A 56 1.43 -0.77 3.46
CA ILE A 56 1.19 -1.50 4.70
C ILE A 56 0.56 -2.86 4.42
N VAL A 57 0.74 -3.79 5.37
CA VAL A 57 -0.02 -5.03 5.46
C VAL A 57 -1.18 -4.82 6.41
N MET A 58 -2.39 -5.21 6.01
CA MET A 58 -3.52 -5.38 6.94
C MET A 58 -3.97 -6.83 6.96
N LEU A 59 -4.26 -7.34 8.15
CA LEU A 59 -4.76 -8.70 8.36
C LEU A 59 -6.14 -8.66 9.00
N TYR A 60 -7.07 -9.38 8.42
CA TYR A 60 -8.42 -9.57 8.94
C TYR A 60 -8.71 -11.05 9.02
N SER A 61 -9.35 -11.50 10.10
CA SER A 61 -9.67 -12.92 10.30
C SER A 61 -11.13 -13.13 10.66
N ARG A 62 -11.68 -14.25 10.21
CA ARG A 62 -13.02 -14.71 10.58
C ARG A 62 -13.00 -16.21 10.74
N TYR A 63 -13.68 -16.69 11.78
CA TYR A 63 -13.92 -18.12 11.96
C TYR A 63 -15.36 -18.47 11.58
N LYS A 64 -15.53 -19.48 10.71
CA LYS A 64 -16.86 -20.06 10.41
C LYS A 64 -16.83 -21.59 10.55
N THR A 65 -16.07 -22.26 9.69
CA THR A 65 -15.84 -23.72 9.68
C THR A 65 -14.34 -24.04 9.69
N GLY A 66 -13.56 -23.06 10.14
CA GLY A 66 -12.16 -22.86 9.83
C GLY A 66 -11.89 -21.35 9.80
N TYR A 67 -10.62 -20.97 9.83
CA TYR A 67 -10.22 -19.57 9.73
C TYR A 67 -10.11 -19.16 8.27
N THR A 68 -10.75 -18.04 7.94
CA THR A 68 -10.49 -17.27 6.72
C THR A 68 -9.73 -16.02 7.13
N ILE A 69 -8.57 -15.79 6.52
CA ILE A 69 -7.75 -14.60 6.73
C ILE A 69 -7.65 -13.84 5.41
N HIS A 70 -7.94 -12.54 5.43
CA HIS A 70 -7.65 -11.64 4.33
C HIS A 70 -6.36 -10.87 4.64
N LEU A 71 -5.37 -11.01 3.76
CA LEU A 71 -4.12 -10.25 3.80
C LEU A 71 -4.13 -9.20 2.68
N TYR A 72 -4.23 -7.95 3.07
CA TYR A 72 -4.20 -6.81 2.15
C TYR A 72 -2.81 -6.19 2.06
N LEU A 73 -2.36 -5.89 0.83
CA LEU A 73 -1.27 -4.94 0.58
C LEU A 73 -1.86 -3.66 -0.01
N MET A 74 -1.67 -2.54 0.68
CA MET A 74 -2.23 -1.26 0.23
C MET A 74 -1.32 -0.08 0.54
N PRO A 75 -1.51 1.07 -0.14
CA PRO A 75 -0.80 2.29 0.19
C PRO A 75 -1.06 2.70 1.65
N HIS A 76 -0.09 3.38 2.27
CA HIS A 76 -0.28 3.95 3.60
C HIS A 76 -1.18 5.20 3.57
N ASP A 77 -2.47 4.99 3.27
CA ASP A 77 -3.50 6.03 3.12
C ASP A 77 -4.64 5.79 4.11
N LEU A 78 -5.02 6.82 4.87
CA LEU A 78 -6.00 6.69 5.94
C LEU A 78 -7.41 6.39 5.42
N SER A 79 -7.81 6.99 4.30
CA SER A 79 -9.14 6.77 3.71
C SER A 79 -9.27 5.35 3.18
N LEU A 80 -8.21 4.80 2.57
CA LEU A 80 -8.18 3.41 2.13
C LEU A 80 -8.25 2.43 3.30
N LYS A 81 -7.47 2.66 4.34
CA LYS A 81 -7.54 1.84 5.57
C LYS A 81 -8.95 1.83 6.14
N GLN A 82 -9.59 2.99 6.25
CA GLN A 82 -10.94 3.10 6.80
C GLN A 82 -11.96 2.37 5.91
N ALA A 83 -11.84 2.49 4.58
CA ALA A 83 -12.74 1.81 3.64
C ALA A 83 -12.63 0.27 3.76
N VAL A 84 -11.41 -0.27 3.81
CA VAL A 84 -11.19 -1.71 4.01
C VAL A 84 -11.66 -2.15 5.38
N HIS A 85 -11.38 -1.37 6.43
CA HIS A 85 -11.84 -1.68 7.77
C HIS A 85 -13.37 -1.76 7.87
N ASN A 86 -14.08 -0.78 7.30
CA ASN A 86 -15.55 -0.79 7.28
C ASN A 86 -16.10 -1.99 6.48
N LYS A 87 -15.49 -2.33 5.34
CA LYS A 87 -15.88 -3.49 4.53
C LYS A 87 -15.71 -4.81 5.32
N GLU A 88 -14.55 -5.01 5.93
CA GLU A 88 -14.21 -6.27 6.61
C GLU A 88 -15.04 -6.45 7.89
N THR A 89 -15.15 -5.41 8.71
CA THR A 89 -15.99 -5.44 9.92
C THR A 89 -17.46 -5.65 9.60
N GLY A 90 -17.98 -5.03 8.53
CA GLY A 90 -19.33 -5.28 8.02
C GLY A 90 -19.57 -6.72 7.55
N ASN A 91 -18.51 -7.47 7.21
CA ASN A 91 -18.55 -8.89 6.84
C ASN A 91 -18.17 -9.84 7.98
N CYS A 92 -18.18 -9.35 9.22
CA CYS A 92 -17.84 -10.07 10.45
C CYS A 92 -16.40 -10.58 10.52
N PHE A 93 -15.46 -9.87 9.89
CA PHE A 93 -14.04 -10.09 10.12
C PHE A 93 -13.52 -9.19 11.24
N TYR A 94 -12.56 -9.73 12.00
CA TYR A 94 -11.86 -9.04 13.07
C TYR A 94 -10.47 -8.63 12.60
N TRP A 95 -10.07 -7.40 12.91
CA TRP A 95 -8.72 -6.93 12.65
C TRP A 95 -7.72 -7.70 13.52
N VAL A 96 -6.69 -8.25 12.88
CA VAL A 96 -5.54 -8.88 13.55
C VAL A 96 -4.42 -7.85 13.62
N ASP A 97 -4.16 -7.34 14.81
CA ASP A 97 -3.09 -6.37 15.03
C ASP A 97 -1.72 -7.04 14.86
N LYS A 98 -0.79 -6.32 14.23
CA LYS A 98 0.60 -6.75 14.07
C LYS A 98 1.45 -5.77 14.88
N PRO A 99 2.39 -6.27 15.72
CA PRO A 99 3.30 -5.38 16.43
C PRO A 99 4.01 -4.48 15.42
N TYR A 100 4.24 -3.22 15.82
CA TYR A 100 4.67 -2.14 14.94
C TYR A 100 6.10 -2.35 14.45
N TRP A 101 6.30 -3.27 13.52
CA TRP A 101 7.59 -3.61 12.94
C TRP A 101 7.57 -3.18 11.48
N ASN A 102 8.36 -2.14 11.26
CA ASN A 102 8.69 -1.31 10.11
C ASN A 102 9.15 -2.07 8.84
N THR A 103 8.42 -3.09 8.41
CA THR A 103 8.66 -3.69 7.08
C THR A 103 7.94 -2.86 6.04
N ILE A 104 8.68 -1.90 5.48
CA ILE A 104 8.17 -1.03 4.41
C ILE A 104 7.88 -1.89 3.19
N ILE A 105 6.64 -1.81 2.70
CA ILE A 105 6.23 -2.40 1.43
C ILE A 105 6.39 -1.32 0.37
N HIS A 106 7.08 -1.64 -0.72
CA HIS A 106 7.23 -0.78 -1.87
C HIS A 106 6.41 -1.26 -3.06
N THR A 107 6.00 -0.32 -3.90
CA THR A 107 5.43 -0.56 -5.23
C THR A 107 6.47 -1.22 -6.15
N ARG A 108 6.01 -1.95 -7.18
CA ARG A 108 6.86 -2.69 -8.16
C ARG A 108 7.69 -3.82 -7.57
N ARG A 109 7.14 -4.42 -6.52
CA ARG A 109 7.62 -5.67 -5.94
C ARG A 109 6.48 -6.66 -5.94
N ILE A 110 6.83 -7.92 -6.17
CA ILE A 110 5.92 -9.03 -6.03
C ILE A 110 6.12 -9.59 -4.64
N TYR A 111 5.02 -9.66 -3.90
CA TYR A 111 5.00 -10.21 -2.57
C TYR A 111 4.35 -11.58 -2.60
N THR A 112 5.07 -12.59 -2.13
CA THR A 112 4.56 -13.95 -2.06
C THR A 112 4.12 -14.25 -0.64
N VAL A 113 2.85 -14.62 -0.49
CA VAL A 113 2.22 -15.06 0.74
C VAL A 113 2.45 -16.56 0.90
N GLU A 114 3.11 -16.92 1.99
CA GLU A 114 3.39 -18.29 2.40
C GLU A 114 2.71 -18.56 3.76
N GLY A 115 2.28 -19.80 3.97
CA GLY A 115 1.64 -20.25 5.19
C GLY A 115 1.88 -21.73 5.44
N PRO A 116 1.19 -22.33 6.43
CA PRO A 116 1.21 -23.76 6.66
C PRO A 116 0.84 -24.57 5.40
N GLU A 117 1.27 -25.83 5.31
CA GLU A 117 1.02 -26.68 4.15
C GLU A 117 -0.49 -26.88 3.90
N GLU A 118 -1.28 -26.88 4.98
CA GLU A 118 -2.73 -27.06 4.96
C GLU A 118 -3.48 -25.77 4.57
N ALA A 119 -2.78 -24.66 4.38
CA ALA A 119 -3.38 -23.37 4.05
C ALA A 119 -3.70 -23.28 2.55
N GLU A 120 -4.98 -23.09 2.23
CA GLU A 120 -5.42 -22.75 0.89
C GLU A 120 -5.25 -21.23 0.70
N ILE A 121 -4.22 -20.81 -0.06
CA ILE A 121 -3.84 -19.40 -0.25
C ILE A 121 -4.14 -18.98 -1.70
N ASN A 122 -5.01 -17.97 -1.89
CA ASN A 122 -5.40 -17.48 -3.20
C ASN A 122 -5.66 -15.94 -3.24
N PRO A 123 -4.98 -15.18 -4.10
CA PRO A 123 -3.75 -15.53 -4.81
C PRO A 123 -2.55 -15.64 -3.84
N LYS A 124 -1.52 -16.40 -4.22
CA LYS A 124 -0.23 -16.43 -3.48
C LYS A 124 0.63 -15.20 -3.72
N GLU A 125 0.46 -14.54 -4.85
CA GLU A 125 1.25 -13.37 -5.22
C GLU A 125 0.40 -12.11 -5.21
N LEU A 126 0.93 -11.07 -4.58
CA LEU A 126 0.31 -9.76 -4.47
C LEU A 126 1.27 -8.69 -4.97
N GLU A 127 0.70 -7.64 -5.55
CA GLU A 127 1.44 -6.47 -6.01
C GLU A 127 0.82 -5.23 -5.35
N LEU A 128 1.66 -4.39 -4.74
CA LEU A 128 1.20 -3.08 -4.29
C LEU A 128 0.99 -2.17 -5.50
N ARG A 129 -0.28 -2.00 -5.89
CA ARG A 129 -0.68 -1.10 -6.97
C ARG A 129 -1.08 0.27 -6.44
N LEU A 130 -0.83 1.30 -7.23
CA LEU A 130 -1.25 2.68 -6.97
C LEU A 130 -2.16 3.13 -8.13
N ASP A 131 -3.25 2.41 -8.38
CA ASP A 131 -4.20 2.77 -9.44
C ASP A 131 -5.47 3.40 -8.87
N ASP A 132 -6.17 4.14 -9.74
CA ASP A 132 -7.39 4.88 -9.39
C ASP A 132 -8.65 4.01 -9.52
N LYS A 133 -8.49 2.72 -9.86
CA LYS A 133 -9.60 1.79 -10.07
C LYS A 133 -9.88 1.05 -8.77
N SER A 134 -10.50 1.78 -7.85
CA SER A 134 -10.96 1.26 -6.57
C SER A 134 -12.19 0.36 -6.75
N GLU A 135 -11.95 -0.94 -6.96
CA GLU A 135 -12.82 -1.99 -6.44
C GLU A 135 -11.97 -2.96 -5.59
N LEU A 136 -11.33 -2.35 -4.58
CA LEU A 136 -10.63 -2.96 -3.44
C LEU A 136 -9.41 -3.81 -3.84
N TYR A 137 -8.23 -3.22 -3.66
CA TYR A 137 -6.89 -3.80 -3.84
C TYR A 137 -6.83 -5.32 -3.65
N ASN A 138 -6.07 -5.98 -4.54
CA ASN A 138 -5.78 -7.40 -4.47
C ASN A 138 -5.37 -7.78 -3.03
N TYR A 139 -6.14 -8.68 -2.42
CA TYR A 139 -5.82 -9.30 -1.16
C TYR A 139 -5.64 -10.79 -1.39
N SER A 140 -4.84 -11.42 -0.54
CA SER A 140 -4.75 -12.88 -0.49
C SER A 140 -5.79 -13.38 0.50
N GLU A 141 -6.68 -14.25 0.04
CA GLU A 141 -7.55 -15.05 0.91
C GLU A 141 -6.79 -16.31 1.32
N ILE A 142 -6.70 -16.54 2.63
CA ILE A 142 -6.00 -17.66 3.24
C ILE A 142 -7.04 -18.44 4.04
N TYR A 143 -7.31 -19.68 3.64
CA TYR A 143 -8.26 -20.55 4.31
C TYR A 143 -7.55 -21.71 5.03
N LEU A 144 -7.91 -21.91 6.30
CA LEU A 144 -7.33 -22.88 7.22
C LEU A 144 -8.47 -23.67 7.90
N LYS A 145 -8.67 -24.92 7.50
CA LYS A 145 -9.73 -25.79 8.06
C LYS A 145 -9.45 -26.23 9.50
N LYS A 146 -8.19 -26.45 9.85
CA LYS A 146 -7.74 -26.88 11.18
C LYS A 146 -6.62 -25.97 11.64
N ILE A 147 -6.61 -25.65 12.93
CA ILE A 147 -5.53 -24.93 13.58
C ILE A 147 -5.16 -25.72 14.83
N GLU A 148 -3.87 -26.01 14.97
CA GLU A 148 -3.35 -26.70 16.16
C GLU A 148 -3.17 -25.71 17.30
N ASP A 149 -2.45 -24.60 17.09
CA ASP A 149 -2.33 -23.51 18.09
C ASP A 149 -1.88 -22.17 17.46
N ASN A 150 -0.89 -22.22 16.56
CA ASN A 150 -0.29 -21.03 15.95
C ASN A 150 -0.35 -21.09 14.42
N ILE A 151 -0.46 -19.92 13.79
CA ILE A 151 -0.40 -19.78 12.33
C ILE A 151 0.87 -19.00 11.99
N LEU A 152 1.80 -19.65 11.29
CA LEU A 152 2.96 -18.97 10.72
C LEU A 152 2.61 -18.48 9.32
N LEU A 153 2.45 -17.17 9.16
CA LEU A 153 2.34 -16.54 7.84
C LEU A 153 3.62 -15.77 7.53
N LYS A 154 4.15 -15.98 6.33
CA LYS A 154 5.35 -15.31 5.84
C LYS A 154 5.05 -14.55 4.56
N LEU A 155 5.56 -13.33 4.49
CA LEU A 155 5.47 -12.49 3.31
C LEU A 155 6.90 -12.27 2.81
N THR A 156 7.21 -12.83 1.65
CA THR A 156 8.50 -12.61 0.99
C THR A 156 8.34 -11.64 -0.16
N CYS A 157 9.43 -10.96 -0.50
CA CYS A 157 9.43 -9.93 -1.52
C CYS A 157 10.52 -10.24 -2.55
N ARG A 158 10.17 -10.10 -3.83
CA ARG A 158 11.11 -10.08 -4.95
C ARG A 158 10.85 -8.89 -5.85
N ASP A 159 11.87 -8.46 -6.57
CA ASP A 159 11.69 -7.43 -7.59
C ASP A 159 10.86 -7.99 -8.76
N ASP A 160 10.10 -7.12 -9.41
CA ASP A 160 9.33 -7.49 -10.60
C ASP A 160 10.28 -7.59 -11.81
N ASP A 161 10.74 -8.81 -12.12
CA ASP A 161 11.68 -9.11 -13.21
C ASP A 161 11.14 -8.78 -14.62
N LYS A 162 9.90 -8.28 -14.74
CA LYS A 162 9.26 -7.91 -16.03
C LYS A 162 9.84 -6.65 -16.69
N LEU A 163 11.04 -6.22 -16.29
CA LEU A 163 11.80 -5.13 -16.90
C LEU A 163 13.15 -5.66 -17.41
N THR A 164 13.09 -6.51 -18.44
CA THR A 164 14.12 -6.53 -19.49
C THR A 164 13.49 -6.03 -20.79
#